data_AF-A0A067BGQ4-F1
#
_entry.id   AF-A0A067BGQ4-F1
#
_cell.length_a   1.000
_cell.length_b   1.000
_cell.length_c   1.000
_cell.angle_alpha   90.00
_cell.angle_beta   90.00
_cell.angle_gamma   90.00
#
_symmetry.space_group_name_H-M   'P 1'
#
loop_
_entity.id
_entity.type
_entity.pdbx_description
1 polymer ?
#
loop_
_entity_poly.entity_id
_entity_poly.type
_entity_poly.pdbx_seq_one_letter_code
_entity_poly.pdbx_strand_id
1 'polypeptide(L)'
;DMEGYVLSKVGRMWPRVRVHWDDRYSDRALELSVFNGLGQHMVTKLPAAHNDGSYYTVTTSFLETLDVRPGYAVTGADAYFDKKENVIKIVRLGKMFRPADVTAVDHLIGLHVTVGNYMTTASREQLPPTHPLRRLIKPFTFRAVAINYEASRLLFAPKGILHRAHSYSEKGLKDTWAMALQSLKLEPFPVRVARQNIDTLKLPFHEDGMDFWKIVCVFTGEYL
;
A
#
# COMPACT_ATOMS: atom_id res chain seq x y z
N ASP A 1 -20.40 20.85 -11.87
CA ASP A 1 -20.15 20.33 -10.50
C ASP A 1 -19.12 21.21 -9.78
N MET A 2 -18.72 20.85 -8.56
CA MET A 2 -17.74 21.63 -7.77
C MET A 2 -16.29 21.46 -8.24
N GLU A 3 -15.95 20.35 -8.88
CA GLU A 3 -14.60 20.07 -9.38
C GLU A 3 -14.31 20.91 -10.62
N GLY A 4 -15.26 21.01 -11.56
CA GLY A 4 -15.21 21.98 -12.65
C GLY A 4 -15.09 23.43 -12.17
N TYR A 5 -15.75 23.80 -11.06
CA TYR A 5 -15.56 25.11 -10.45
C TYR A 5 -14.15 25.31 -9.90
N VAL A 6 -13.61 24.36 -9.14
CA VAL A 6 -12.23 24.44 -8.60
C VAL A 6 -11.19 24.48 -9.73
N LEU A 7 -11.33 23.63 -10.74
CA LEU A 7 -10.46 23.61 -11.92
C LEU A 7 -10.55 24.93 -12.72
N SER A 8 -11.69 25.63 -12.74
CA SER A 8 -11.78 26.98 -13.32
C SER A 8 -10.91 28.03 -12.60
N LYS A 9 -10.55 27.79 -11.33
CA LYS A 9 -9.73 28.70 -10.53
C LYS A 9 -8.25 28.30 -10.50
N VAL A 10 -7.96 27.01 -10.34
CA VAL A 10 -6.58 26.51 -10.12
C VAL A 10 -6.07 25.51 -11.17
N GLY A 11 -6.87 25.14 -12.18
CA GLY A 11 -6.52 24.10 -13.15
C GLY A 11 -5.22 24.35 -13.92
N ARG A 12 -4.85 25.63 -14.16
CA ARG A 12 -3.55 26.02 -14.75
C ARG A 12 -2.32 25.77 -13.87
N MET A 13 -2.52 25.48 -12.58
CA MET A 13 -1.48 25.15 -11.60
C MET A 13 -1.45 23.63 -11.31
N TRP A 14 -2.47 22.89 -11.75
CA TRP A 14 -2.54 21.44 -11.58
C TRP A 14 -1.90 20.72 -12.79
N PRO A 15 -1.30 19.53 -12.59
CA PRO A 15 -0.93 18.67 -13.70
C PRO A 15 -2.16 18.35 -14.56
N ARG A 16 -1.99 18.29 -15.89
CA ARG A 16 -3.06 17.87 -16.80
C ARG A 16 -3.57 16.49 -16.36
N VAL A 17 -4.83 16.44 -15.93
CA VAL A 17 -5.53 15.20 -15.60
C VAL A 17 -5.48 14.27 -16.82
N ARG A 18 -4.98 13.05 -16.61
CA ARG A 18 -4.88 11.98 -17.64
C ARG A 18 -5.81 10.79 -17.37
N VAL A 19 -6.32 10.69 -16.15
CA VAL A 19 -7.27 9.67 -15.70
C VAL A 19 -8.39 10.42 -15.01
N HIS A 20 -9.60 10.32 -15.56
CA HIS A 20 -10.80 10.88 -14.96
C HIS A 20 -11.46 9.78 -14.11
N TRP A 21 -11.71 10.10 -12.84
CA TRP A 21 -12.42 9.22 -11.90
C TRP A 21 -13.85 9.72 -11.80
N ASP A 22 -14.62 9.47 -12.87
CA ASP A 22 -16.00 9.91 -13.00
C ASP A 22 -16.94 9.19 -12.01
N ASP A 23 -16.51 8.02 -11.52
CA ASP A 23 -17.07 7.34 -10.35
C ASP A 23 -16.02 7.24 -9.24
N ARG A 24 -16.45 7.57 -8.02
CA ARG A 24 -15.67 7.60 -6.77
C ARG A 24 -16.45 7.07 -5.57
N TYR A 25 -17.69 6.63 -5.78
CA TYR A 25 -18.65 6.41 -4.69
C TYR A 25 -19.48 5.13 -4.84
N SER A 26 -19.46 4.49 -6.01
CA SER A 26 -20.07 3.17 -6.15
C SER A 26 -19.18 2.06 -5.61
N ASP A 27 -19.81 0.92 -5.36
CA ASP A 27 -19.19 -0.39 -5.20
C ASP A 27 -18.08 -0.63 -6.25
N ARG A 28 -18.32 -0.28 -7.53
CA ARG A 28 -17.34 -0.49 -8.61
C ARG A 28 -16.08 0.37 -8.47
N ALA A 29 -16.17 1.56 -7.87
CA ALA A 29 -14.98 2.38 -7.61
C ALA A 29 -14.07 1.75 -6.54
N LEU A 30 -14.66 1.11 -5.51
CA LEU A 30 -13.92 0.32 -4.52
C LEU A 30 -13.33 -0.95 -5.15
N GLU A 31 -14.11 -1.70 -5.93
CA GLU A 31 -13.65 -2.91 -6.62
C GLU A 31 -12.49 -2.64 -7.57
N LEU A 32 -12.56 -1.57 -8.37
CA LEU A 32 -11.45 -1.13 -9.22
C LEU A 32 -10.23 -0.77 -8.36
N SER A 33 -10.41 -0.04 -7.26
CA SER A 33 -9.31 0.31 -6.35
C SER A 33 -8.65 -0.93 -5.70
N VAL A 34 -9.42 -2.00 -5.49
CA VAL A 34 -8.97 -3.25 -4.86
C VAL A 34 -8.37 -4.25 -5.84
N PHE A 35 -9.02 -4.56 -6.96
CA PHE A 35 -8.58 -5.61 -7.89
C PHE A 35 -7.77 -5.09 -9.08
N ASN A 36 -7.86 -3.80 -9.40
CA ASN A 36 -7.15 -3.17 -10.52
C ASN A 36 -6.22 -2.01 -10.07
N GLY A 37 -6.35 -1.56 -8.82
CA GLY A 37 -5.59 -0.46 -8.21
C GLY A 37 -4.60 -0.91 -7.14
N LEU A 38 -4.36 -0.04 -6.15
CA LEU A 38 -3.39 -0.27 -5.08
C LEU A 38 -3.81 -1.36 -4.08
N GLY A 39 -5.09 -1.73 -3.97
CA GLY A 39 -5.51 -2.77 -3.02
C GLY A 39 -5.02 -4.18 -3.38
N GLN A 40 -4.55 -4.41 -4.62
CA GLN A 40 -4.17 -5.72 -5.14
C GLN A 40 -3.10 -6.44 -4.29
N HIS A 41 -2.22 -5.68 -3.63
CA HIS A 41 -1.18 -6.26 -2.77
C HIS A 41 -1.72 -6.75 -1.41
N MET A 42 -2.94 -6.36 -1.03
CA MET A 42 -3.63 -6.76 0.21
C MET A 42 -4.65 -7.89 0.00
N VAL A 43 -5.16 -8.08 -1.23
CA VAL A 43 -6.22 -9.08 -1.51
C VAL A 43 -5.74 -10.47 -1.10
N THR A 44 -6.53 -11.17 -0.31
CA THR A 44 -6.29 -12.57 0.05
C THR A 44 -7.55 -13.41 -0.14
N LYS A 45 -7.38 -14.66 -0.53
CA LYS A 45 -8.46 -15.65 -0.52
C LYS A 45 -8.77 -16.11 0.89
N LEU A 46 -10.05 -16.22 1.22
CA LEU A 46 -10.51 -16.77 2.49
C LEU A 46 -10.21 -18.29 2.57
N PRO A 47 -9.78 -18.84 3.72
CA PRO A 47 -9.54 -20.28 3.89
C PRO A 47 -10.76 -21.16 3.56
N ALA A 48 -11.97 -20.63 3.81
CA ALA A 48 -13.23 -21.16 3.34
C ALA A 48 -14.14 -20.00 2.90
N ALA A 49 -15.01 -20.24 1.92
CA ALA A 49 -16.03 -19.26 1.53
C ALA A 49 -17.04 -19.04 2.66
N HIS A 50 -17.52 -17.82 2.83
CA HIS A 50 -18.62 -17.54 3.77
C HIS A 50 -19.97 -17.89 3.13
N ASN A 51 -20.98 -18.17 3.96
CA ASN A 51 -22.35 -18.50 3.54
C ASN A 51 -23.04 -17.38 2.72
N ASP A 52 -22.53 -16.14 2.78
CA ASP A 52 -23.01 -14.98 2.02
C ASP A 52 -22.33 -14.82 0.64
N GLY A 53 -21.45 -15.75 0.25
CA GLY A 53 -20.71 -15.71 -1.00
C GLY A 53 -19.35 -15.00 -0.93
N SER A 54 -18.95 -14.43 0.22
CA SER A 54 -17.59 -13.89 0.39
C SER A 54 -16.54 -14.94 0.05
N TYR A 55 -15.53 -14.55 -0.72
CA TYR A 55 -14.46 -15.42 -1.21
C TYR A 55 -13.06 -14.81 -1.09
N TYR A 56 -12.95 -13.51 -1.37
CA TYR A 56 -11.74 -12.72 -1.14
C TYR A 56 -11.96 -11.68 -0.03
N THR A 57 -10.87 -11.19 0.55
CA THR A 57 -10.90 -10.10 1.52
C THR A 57 -9.68 -9.18 1.42
N VAL A 58 -9.88 -7.91 1.78
CA VAL A 58 -8.84 -6.93 2.13
C VAL A 58 -9.09 -6.53 3.58
N THR A 59 -8.16 -6.90 4.47
CA THR A 59 -8.31 -6.65 5.90
C THR A 59 -7.54 -5.39 6.34
N THR A 60 -8.23 -4.44 6.96
CA THR A 60 -7.62 -3.24 7.58
C THR A 60 -8.18 -2.91 8.97
N SER A 61 -9.03 -3.77 9.55
CA SER A 61 -9.61 -3.62 10.90
C SER A 61 -8.55 -3.48 12.01
N PHE A 62 -7.31 -3.93 11.80
CA PHE A 62 -6.21 -3.68 12.73
C PHE A 62 -5.98 -2.18 12.99
N LEU A 63 -6.30 -1.30 12.04
CA LEU A 63 -6.24 0.16 12.19
C LEU A 63 -7.27 0.71 13.19
N GLU A 64 -8.32 -0.03 13.52
CA GLU A 64 -9.35 0.39 14.49
C GLU A 64 -8.79 0.50 15.91
N THR A 65 -7.64 -0.13 16.16
CA THR A 65 -6.91 -0.09 17.43
C THR A 65 -6.00 1.14 17.60
N LEU A 66 -5.84 1.96 16.54
CA LEU A 66 -4.94 3.12 16.54
C LEU A 66 -5.59 4.34 17.18
N ASP A 67 -4.82 5.01 18.05
CA ASP A 67 -5.26 6.20 18.78
C ASP A 67 -5.48 7.39 17.83
N VAL A 68 -6.65 8.02 17.90
CA VAL A 68 -7.06 9.14 17.04
C VAL A 68 -7.23 10.44 17.83
N ARG A 69 -7.04 11.57 17.15
CA ARG A 69 -7.21 12.89 17.76
C ARG A 69 -8.68 13.11 18.17
N PRO A 70 -8.96 13.81 19.29
CA PRO A 70 -10.32 14.11 19.72
C PRO A 70 -11.17 14.72 18.60
N GLY A 71 -12.40 14.22 18.45
CA GLY A 71 -13.33 14.62 17.39
C GLY A 71 -13.20 13.85 16.06
N TYR A 72 -12.17 13.02 15.89
CA TYR A 72 -12.03 12.15 14.71
C TYR A 72 -12.55 10.73 14.98
N ALA A 73 -12.99 10.05 13.93
CA ALA A 73 -13.30 8.62 13.95
C ALA A 73 -12.03 7.76 13.78
N VAL A 74 -12.03 6.58 14.40
CA VAL A 74 -11.08 5.50 14.11
C VAL A 74 -11.23 5.01 12.66
N THR A 75 -10.12 4.67 12.03
CA THR A 75 -10.04 4.19 10.65
C THR A 75 -9.85 2.67 10.60
N GLY A 76 -9.95 2.08 9.41
CA GLY A 76 -9.94 0.63 9.23
C GLY A 76 -11.33 0.05 9.06
N ALA A 77 -11.37 -1.02 8.26
CA ALA A 77 -12.49 -1.93 8.04
C ALA A 77 -12.00 -3.15 7.23
N ASP A 78 -12.68 -4.28 7.32
CA ASP A 78 -12.41 -5.46 6.50
C ASP A 78 -13.44 -5.56 5.38
N ALA A 79 -13.00 -5.45 4.12
CA ALA A 79 -13.85 -5.58 2.95
C ALA A 79 -13.82 -7.02 2.42
N TYR A 80 -14.98 -7.53 2.00
CA TYR A 80 -15.16 -8.90 1.52
C TYR A 80 -15.86 -8.91 0.16
N PHE A 81 -15.35 -9.75 -0.74
CA PHE A 81 -15.71 -9.75 -2.16
C PHE A 81 -16.00 -11.17 -2.65
N ASP A 82 -16.83 -11.32 -3.68
CA ASP A 82 -17.14 -12.61 -4.29
C ASP A 82 -16.05 -13.09 -5.28
N LYS A 83 -16.30 -14.21 -5.97
CA LYS A 83 -15.39 -14.79 -6.98
C LYS A 83 -15.20 -13.93 -8.24
N LYS A 84 -15.97 -12.86 -8.41
CA LYS A 84 -16.08 -12.00 -9.60
C LYS A 84 -15.78 -10.52 -9.27
N GLU A 85 -14.97 -10.27 -8.24
CA GLU A 85 -14.63 -8.94 -7.70
C GLU A 85 -15.73 -8.21 -6.91
N ASN A 86 -17.01 -8.60 -6.97
CA ASN A 86 -18.11 -7.79 -6.43
C ASN A 86 -18.03 -7.66 -4.90
N VAL A 87 -18.22 -6.46 -4.35
CA VAL A 87 -18.25 -6.26 -2.88
C VAL A 87 -19.53 -6.84 -2.26
N ILE A 88 -19.37 -7.73 -1.28
CA ILE A 88 -20.49 -8.40 -0.58
C ILE A 88 -20.82 -7.69 0.74
N LYS A 89 -19.78 -7.27 1.48
CA LYS A 89 -19.90 -6.59 2.77
C LYS A 89 -18.60 -5.89 3.15
N ILE A 90 -18.72 -4.91 4.03
CA ILE A 90 -17.61 -4.41 4.85
C ILE A 90 -17.92 -4.73 6.32
N VAL A 91 -16.92 -5.04 7.12
CA VAL A 91 -17.01 -5.18 8.57
C VAL A 91 -16.14 -4.11 9.22
N ARG A 92 -16.73 -3.28 10.09
CA ARG A 92 -16.02 -2.23 10.82
C ARG A 92 -16.49 -2.18 12.27
N LEU A 93 -15.58 -2.18 13.24
CA LEU A 93 -15.88 -2.21 14.68
C LEU A 93 -16.84 -3.37 15.04
N GLY A 94 -16.61 -4.53 14.44
CA GLY A 94 -17.45 -5.74 14.57
C GLY A 94 -18.84 -5.65 13.93
N LYS A 95 -19.22 -4.52 13.32
CA LYS A 95 -20.53 -4.32 12.67
C LYS A 95 -20.42 -4.46 11.16
N MET A 96 -21.43 -5.07 10.54
CA MET A 96 -21.50 -5.24 9.09
C MET A 96 -22.14 -4.01 8.43
N PHE A 97 -21.53 -3.55 7.34
CA PHE A 97 -21.89 -2.39 6.54
C PHE A 97 -21.80 -2.71 5.03
N ARG A 98 -22.25 -1.76 4.21
CA ARG A 98 -22.02 -1.64 2.76
C ARG A 98 -21.38 -0.25 2.50
N PRO A 99 -20.60 -0.05 1.42
CA PRO A 99 -19.13 0.15 1.54
C PRO A 99 -18.52 1.58 1.59
N ALA A 100 -17.30 1.68 2.16
CA ALA A 100 -16.18 2.66 2.00
C ALA A 100 -15.07 2.37 3.06
N ASP A 101 -13.82 2.89 3.07
CA ASP A 101 -12.73 3.02 2.06
C ASP A 101 -11.36 3.27 2.80
N VAL A 102 -10.19 2.80 2.29
CA VAL A 102 -8.87 2.80 3.00
C VAL A 102 -7.61 2.77 2.10
N THR A 103 -6.51 3.49 2.43
CA THR A 103 -5.24 3.50 1.62
C THR A 103 -3.86 3.65 2.34
N ALA A 104 -3.74 3.64 3.68
CA ALA A 104 -2.57 4.28 4.34
C ALA A 104 -1.23 3.51 4.51
N VAL A 105 -1.21 2.19 4.73
CA VAL A 105 -0.03 1.51 5.34
C VAL A 105 1.05 1.08 4.35
N ASP A 106 0.73 0.25 3.36
CA ASP A 106 1.76 -0.54 2.65
C ASP A 106 2.69 0.29 1.78
N HIS A 107 2.13 1.29 1.06
CA HIS A 107 2.87 2.15 0.15
C HIS A 107 3.98 2.91 0.89
N LEU A 108 3.65 3.54 2.01
CA LEU A 108 4.59 4.42 2.70
C LEU A 108 5.60 3.67 3.56
N ILE A 109 5.13 2.70 4.36
CA ILE A 109 5.97 2.10 5.40
C ILE A 109 6.75 0.88 4.87
N GLY A 110 6.12 0.08 4.02
CA GLY A 110 6.75 -1.13 3.46
C GLY A 110 7.84 -0.81 2.45
N LEU A 111 7.53 0.02 1.45
CA LEU A 111 8.44 0.31 0.34
C LEU A 111 9.53 1.33 0.74
N HIS A 112 9.13 2.55 1.08
CA HIS A 112 10.07 3.67 1.27
C HIS A 112 10.89 3.56 2.56
N VAL A 113 10.22 3.38 3.70
CA VAL A 113 10.87 3.43 5.02
C VAL A 113 11.68 2.17 5.31
N THR A 114 11.23 1.00 4.85
CA THR A 114 11.88 -0.28 5.16
C THR A 114 12.82 -0.72 4.05
N VAL A 115 12.30 -1.26 2.93
CA VAL A 115 13.13 -1.90 1.90
C VAL A 115 14.18 -0.94 1.34
N GLY A 116 13.80 0.31 1.06
CA GLY A 116 14.71 1.33 0.55
C GLY A 116 15.86 1.69 1.50
N ASN A 117 15.60 1.84 2.81
CA ASN A 117 16.64 2.21 3.77
C ASN A 117 17.58 1.04 4.06
N TYR A 118 17.06 -0.13 4.46
CA TYR A 118 17.90 -1.26 4.88
C TYR A 118 18.85 -1.72 3.76
N MET A 119 18.38 -1.77 2.52
CA MET A 119 19.22 -2.08 1.36
C MET A 119 20.31 -1.02 1.11
N THR A 120 20.00 0.27 1.31
CA THR A 120 20.96 1.36 1.10
C THR A 120 22.02 1.43 2.21
N THR A 121 21.64 1.18 3.47
CA THR A 121 22.56 1.20 4.61
C THR A 121 23.52 0.01 4.56
N ALA A 122 22.98 -1.22 4.49
CA ALA A 122 23.80 -2.44 4.50
C ALA A 122 24.81 -2.47 3.34
N SER A 123 24.39 -2.10 2.11
CA SER A 123 25.28 -2.07 0.94
C SER A 123 26.34 -0.94 0.99
N ARG A 124 26.16 0.09 1.82
CA ARG A 124 27.14 1.15 2.02
C ARG A 124 28.17 0.85 3.11
N GLU A 125 27.75 0.15 4.14
CA GLU A 125 28.58 -0.15 5.32
C GLU A 125 29.39 -1.44 5.16
N GLN A 126 28.79 -2.49 4.58
CA GLN A 126 29.36 -3.84 4.59
C GLN A 126 30.14 -4.22 3.32
N LEU A 127 30.06 -3.42 2.25
CA LEU A 127 30.66 -3.72 0.94
C LEU A 127 31.61 -2.61 0.47
N PRO A 128 32.86 -2.90 0.05
CA PRO A 128 33.77 -1.91 -0.52
C PRO A 128 33.23 -1.24 -1.81
N PRO A 129 33.59 0.02 -2.14
CA PRO A 129 33.06 0.75 -3.31
C PRO A 129 33.17 0.04 -4.66
N THR A 130 34.18 -0.81 -4.84
CA THR A 130 34.44 -1.61 -6.05
C THR A 130 33.64 -2.91 -6.13
N HIS A 131 33.03 -3.36 -5.03
CA HIS A 131 32.38 -4.67 -4.91
C HIS A 131 31.21 -4.81 -5.90
N PRO A 132 31.07 -5.93 -6.64
CA PRO A 132 30.05 -6.09 -7.68
C PRO A 132 28.62 -5.86 -7.16
N LEU A 133 28.21 -6.51 -6.06
CA LEU A 133 26.91 -6.24 -5.41
C LEU A 133 26.67 -4.76 -5.08
N ARG A 134 27.69 -4.01 -4.63
CA ARG A 134 27.53 -2.57 -4.32
C ARG A 134 27.37 -1.74 -5.59
N ARG A 135 28.06 -2.10 -6.69
CA ARG A 135 27.87 -1.48 -8.01
C ARG A 135 26.48 -1.77 -8.57
N LEU A 136 26.01 -3.02 -8.48
CA LEU A 136 24.68 -3.48 -8.89
C LEU A 136 23.56 -2.75 -8.13
N ILE A 137 23.65 -2.65 -6.81
CA ILE A 137 22.62 -2.05 -5.94
C ILE A 137 22.60 -0.51 -6.01
N LYS A 138 23.70 0.14 -6.45
CA LYS A 138 23.86 1.60 -6.38
C LYS A 138 22.81 2.43 -7.15
N PRO A 139 22.35 2.06 -8.36
CA PRO A 139 21.30 2.79 -9.07
C PRO A 139 19.95 2.70 -8.34
N PHE A 140 19.56 1.49 -7.94
CA PHE A 140 18.27 1.21 -7.27
C PHE A 140 18.17 1.85 -5.86
N THR A 141 19.31 2.16 -5.24
CA THR A 141 19.43 2.86 -3.94
C THR A 141 19.82 4.33 -4.08
N PHE A 142 19.79 4.91 -5.29
CA PHE A 142 20.14 6.32 -5.48
C PHE A 142 19.10 7.25 -4.83
N ARG A 143 19.59 8.24 -4.05
CA ARG A 143 18.78 9.22 -3.29
C ARG A 143 17.79 8.66 -2.25
N ALA A 144 17.63 7.36 -2.07
CA ALA A 144 16.72 6.76 -1.08
C ALA A 144 16.88 7.35 0.34
N VAL A 145 18.12 7.40 0.86
CA VAL A 145 18.42 8.02 2.17
C VAL A 145 18.12 9.53 2.20
N ALA A 146 18.28 10.25 1.08
CA ALA A 146 18.05 11.69 1.03
C ALA A 146 16.55 12.04 1.06
N ILE A 147 15.71 11.31 0.30
CA ILE A 147 14.26 11.51 0.36
C ILE A 147 13.69 11.06 1.71
N ASN A 148 14.22 9.98 2.29
CA ASN A 148 13.78 9.51 3.61
C ASN A 148 14.23 10.44 4.75
N TYR A 149 15.38 11.12 4.63
CA TYR A 149 15.78 12.17 5.56
C TYR A 149 14.80 13.36 5.54
N GLU A 150 14.44 13.89 4.37
CA GLU A 150 13.47 14.99 4.30
C GLU A 150 12.05 14.54 4.71
N ALA A 151 11.65 13.32 4.36
CA ALA A 151 10.38 12.76 4.79
C ALA A 151 10.31 12.58 6.33
N SER A 152 11.43 12.24 6.99
CA SER A 152 11.50 12.19 8.46
C SER A 152 11.19 13.53 9.13
N ARG A 153 11.49 14.66 8.45
CA ARG A 153 11.30 16.03 8.96
C ARG A 153 9.96 16.63 8.56
N LEU A 154 9.52 16.39 7.33
CA LEU A 154 8.35 17.07 6.73
C LEU A 154 7.09 16.19 6.71
N LEU A 155 7.24 14.87 6.56
CA LEU A 155 6.12 13.94 6.35
C LEU A 155 5.75 13.19 7.63
N PHE A 156 6.71 12.49 8.26
CA PHE A 156 6.48 11.57 9.38
C PHE A 156 6.57 12.22 10.77
N ALA A 157 7.23 13.37 10.88
CA ALA A 157 7.45 14.06 12.15
C ALA A 157 6.14 14.32 12.91
N PRO A 158 6.17 14.45 14.25
CA PRO A 158 5.08 15.06 15.01
C PRO A 158 4.72 16.41 14.39
N LYS A 159 3.48 16.54 13.90
CA LYS A 159 2.98 17.72 13.16
C LYS A 159 3.69 17.93 11.81
N GLY A 160 4.10 16.84 11.15
CA GLY A 160 4.38 16.77 9.71
C GLY A 160 3.11 16.68 8.86
N ILE A 161 3.25 16.42 7.56
CA ILE A 161 2.14 16.30 6.62
C ILE A 161 1.24 15.10 6.97
N LEU A 162 1.81 13.96 7.34
CA LEU A 162 1.04 12.74 7.64
C LEU A 162 0.11 12.93 8.85
N HIS A 163 0.57 13.62 9.89
CA HIS A 163 -0.20 13.98 11.09
C HIS A 163 -1.29 15.04 10.83
N ARG A 164 -1.20 15.80 9.73
CA ARG A 164 -2.30 16.68 9.30
C ARG A 164 -3.33 15.93 8.46
N ALA A 165 -2.89 15.01 7.61
CA ALA A 165 -3.73 14.29 6.65
C ALA A 165 -4.57 13.15 7.26
N HIS A 166 -4.15 12.54 8.36
CA HIS A 166 -4.82 11.39 8.98
C HIS A 166 -5.45 11.73 10.34
N SER A 167 -6.48 10.99 10.75
CA SER A 167 -7.15 11.14 12.06
C SER A 167 -6.23 10.84 13.26
N TYR A 168 -5.22 9.99 13.07
CA TYR A 168 -4.30 9.52 14.11
C TYR A 168 -3.69 10.64 14.97
N SER A 169 -3.48 10.35 16.26
CA SER A 169 -2.70 11.17 17.17
C SER A 169 -1.18 10.92 16.99
N GLU A 170 -0.35 11.63 17.76
CA GLU A 170 1.09 11.34 17.82
C GLU A 170 1.38 9.93 18.39
N LYS A 171 0.50 9.41 19.27
CA LYS A 171 0.52 8.01 19.71
C LYS A 171 0.07 7.07 18.59
N GLY A 172 -1.06 7.34 17.94
CA GLY A 172 -1.58 6.51 16.85
C GLY A 172 -0.58 6.36 15.69
N LEU A 173 0.09 7.45 15.30
CA LEU A 173 1.17 7.37 14.30
C LEU A 173 2.34 6.51 14.78
N LYS A 174 2.79 6.69 16.04
CA LYS A 174 3.85 5.86 16.63
C LYS A 174 3.49 4.37 16.62
N ASP A 175 2.26 4.05 16.98
CA ASP A 175 1.76 2.68 17.02
C ASP A 175 1.61 2.11 15.59
N THR A 176 1.22 2.94 14.61
CA THR A 176 1.21 2.56 13.17
C THR A 176 2.60 2.13 12.71
N TRP A 177 3.66 2.89 13.06
CA TRP A 177 5.04 2.51 12.74
C TRP A 177 5.44 1.20 13.41
N ALA A 178 5.06 1.00 14.68
CA ALA A 178 5.35 -0.24 15.41
C ALA A 178 4.64 -1.47 14.82
N MET A 179 3.34 -1.37 14.51
CA MET A 179 2.57 -2.43 13.85
C MET A 179 3.14 -2.78 12.48
N ALA A 180 3.46 -1.77 11.67
CA ALA A 180 4.02 -1.98 10.34
C ALA A 180 5.37 -2.71 10.40
N LEU A 181 6.29 -2.28 11.28
CA LEU A 181 7.57 -2.95 11.51
C LEU A 181 7.43 -4.41 12.01
N GLN A 182 6.36 -4.74 12.76
CA GLN A 182 6.06 -6.10 13.18
C GLN A 182 5.41 -6.96 12.08
N SER A 183 4.60 -6.36 11.21
CA SER A 183 3.93 -7.04 10.09
C SER A 183 4.82 -7.27 8.86
N LEU A 184 5.97 -6.59 8.79
CA LEU A 184 6.82 -6.55 7.61
C LEU A 184 7.55 -7.87 7.34
N LYS A 185 7.18 -8.53 6.25
CA LYS A 185 7.80 -9.77 5.76
C LYS A 185 8.64 -9.48 4.52
N LEU A 186 9.95 -9.76 4.62
CA LEU A 186 10.84 -9.79 3.46
C LEU A 186 10.73 -11.16 2.78
N GLU A 187 9.70 -11.32 1.94
CA GLU A 187 9.40 -12.55 1.20
C GLU A 187 9.64 -12.37 -0.32
N PRO A 188 10.14 -13.40 -1.04
CA PRO A 188 10.22 -13.37 -2.50
C PRO A 188 8.85 -13.14 -3.16
N PHE A 189 8.80 -12.47 -4.31
CA PHE A 189 7.51 -12.15 -4.95
C PHE A 189 6.63 -13.39 -5.23
N PRO A 190 7.15 -14.54 -5.71
CA PRO A 190 6.35 -15.75 -5.89
C PRO A 190 5.74 -16.29 -4.58
N VAL A 191 6.42 -16.09 -3.45
CA VAL A 191 5.91 -16.48 -2.12
C VAL A 191 4.75 -15.58 -1.71
N ARG A 192 4.82 -14.27 -2.00
CA ARG A 192 3.68 -13.34 -1.80
C ARG A 192 2.47 -13.76 -2.63
N VAL A 193 2.66 -14.05 -3.92
CA VAL A 193 1.59 -14.50 -4.84
C VAL A 193 0.91 -15.77 -4.30
N ALA A 194 1.70 -16.79 -3.96
CA ALA A 194 1.20 -18.03 -3.37
C ALA A 194 0.47 -17.80 -2.03
N ARG A 195 0.95 -16.86 -1.19
CA ARG A 195 0.33 -16.50 0.09
C ARG A 195 -1.00 -15.73 -0.07
N GLN A 196 -1.19 -15.00 -1.17
CA GLN A 196 -2.48 -14.37 -1.50
C GLN A 196 -3.50 -15.40 -2.02
N ASN A 197 -3.03 -16.48 -2.64
CA ASN A 197 -3.80 -17.67 -3.02
C ASN A 197 -5.03 -17.38 -3.90
N ILE A 198 -4.88 -16.46 -4.86
CA ILE A 198 -5.95 -16.05 -5.78
C ILE A 198 -6.08 -17.09 -6.90
N ASP A 199 -7.27 -17.66 -7.09
CA ASP A 199 -7.49 -18.80 -8.02
C ASP A 199 -8.64 -18.62 -9.02
N THR A 200 -9.57 -17.69 -8.81
CA THR A 200 -10.65 -17.38 -9.77
C THR A 200 -10.43 -16.11 -10.57
N LEU A 201 -9.40 -15.33 -10.25
CA LEU A 201 -9.09 -14.03 -10.84
C LEU A 201 -7.62 -13.98 -11.28
N LYS A 202 -7.35 -13.12 -12.27
CA LYS A 202 -6.00 -12.68 -12.63
C LYS A 202 -5.81 -11.26 -12.13
N LEU A 203 -4.85 -11.04 -11.23
CA LEU A 203 -4.48 -9.69 -10.80
C LEU A 203 -3.33 -9.19 -11.68
N PRO A 204 -3.42 -8.01 -12.32
CA PRO A 204 -2.29 -7.38 -13.01
C PRO A 204 -1.03 -7.31 -12.14
N PHE A 205 -1.18 -7.04 -10.84
CA PHE A 205 -0.11 -7.08 -9.84
C PHE A 205 0.62 -8.43 -9.78
N HIS A 206 -0.08 -9.55 -9.99
CA HIS A 206 0.52 -10.89 -10.02
C HIS A 206 1.18 -11.20 -11.36
N GLU A 207 0.55 -10.84 -12.49
CA GLU A 207 1.10 -11.12 -13.82
C GLU A 207 2.34 -10.25 -14.10
N ASP A 208 2.20 -8.92 -14.04
CA ASP A 208 3.30 -7.97 -14.26
C ASP A 208 4.41 -8.15 -13.21
N GLY A 209 4.02 -8.38 -11.95
CA GLY A 209 4.95 -8.58 -10.83
C GLY A 209 5.77 -9.87 -10.95
N MET A 210 5.18 -10.96 -11.45
CA MET A 210 5.90 -12.21 -11.70
C MET A 210 6.86 -12.08 -12.89
N ASP A 211 6.48 -11.37 -13.94
CA ASP A 211 7.37 -11.16 -15.10
C ASP A 211 8.51 -10.20 -14.78
N PHE A 212 8.25 -9.10 -14.05
CA PHE A 212 9.30 -8.24 -13.53
C PHE A 212 10.24 -8.99 -12.56
N TRP A 213 9.70 -9.85 -11.68
CA TRP A 213 10.51 -10.70 -10.80
C TRP A 213 11.45 -11.62 -11.59
N LYS A 214 10.96 -12.29 -12.65
CA LYS A 214 11.80 -13.12 -13.54
C LYS A 214 12.92 -12.30 -14.17
N ILE A 215 12.59 -11.14 -14.74
CA ILE A 215 13.56 -10.23 -15.40
C ILE A 215 14.66 -9.79 -14.40
N VAL A 216 14.28 -9.39 -13.18
CA VAL A 216 15.24 -9.01 -12.15
C VAL A 216 16.11 -10.20 -11.70
N CYS A 217 15.52 -11.39 -11.52
CA CYS A 217 16.29 -12.59 -11.18
C CYS A 217 17.33 -12.94 -12.26
N VAL A 218 16.95 -12.92 -13.54
CA VAL A 218 17.89 -13.17 -14.66
C VAL A 218 19.00 -12.10 -14.67
N PHE A 219 18.63 -10.81 -14.69
CA PHE A 219 19.60 -9.71 -14.71
C PHE A 219 20.58 -9.74 -13.54
N THR A 220 20.11 -10.06 -12.32
CA THR A 220 20.99 -10.16 -11.15
C THR A 220 21.85 -11.43 -11.16
N GLY A 221 21.38 -12.54 -11.76
CA GLY A 221 22.15 -13.77 -11.92
C GLY A 221 23.19 -13.73 -13.04
N GLU A 222 22.96 -12.93 -14.08
CA GLU A 222 23.93 -12.69 -15.17
C GLU A 222 25.04 -11.70 -14.78
N TYR A 223 24.85 -10.93 -13.71
CA TYR A 223 25.79 -9.88 -13.26
C TYR A 223 26.81 -10.37 -12.22
N LEU A 224 26.55 -11.47 -11.52
CA LEU A 224 27.25 -11.89 -10.29
C LEU A 224 28.14 -13.11 -10.46
#